data_AF-A0A4R4KR45-F1
#
_entry.id   AF-A0A4R4KR45-F1
#
_cell.length_a   1.000
_cell.length_b   1.000
_cell.length_c   1.000
_cell.angle_alpha   90.00
_cell.angle_beta   90.00
_cell.angle_gamma   90.00
#
_symmetry.space_group_name_H-M   'P 1'
#
loop_
_entity.id
_entity.type
_entity.pdbx_description
1 polymer ?
#
loop_
_entity_poly.entity_id
_entity_poly.type
_entity_poly.pdbx_seq_one_letter_code
_entity_poly.pdbx_strand_id
1 'polypeptide(L)'
;MSDGHTPPDEPERRQPGRGSLLLGGGLVLVLLAAVGATAGWLLADPVDPAVPSAIGSPAAAPSTSSTRATGAAPTRPAADRPTTAPTSASPSRPSGDQTVPDVVGVDFEKARDELRDRKLGWRLVFGTGSGREVVRTSPAPNTPVTRGTTVQVYVAGPAPEVKVPDLDDEDCADVAEELGERGLYPRYPTGRVGTVSAQDPPAGSAARWNDPVSVTCTPEQG
;
A
#
# COMPACT_ATOMS: atom_id res chain seq x y z
N MET A 1 -55.09 -41.74 -1.62
CA MET A 1 -54.55 -41.95 -0.27
C MET A 1 -53.15 -41.35 -0.31
N SER A 2 -52.99 -40.03 -0.50
CA SER A 2 -53.26 -38.92 0.44
C SER A 2 -52.57 -39.14 1.76
N ASP A 3 -51.46 -38.41 1.98
CA ASP A 3 -50.96 -37.82 3.24
C ASP A 3 -49.59 -37.18 2.88
N GLY A 4 -49.37 -35.87 2.76
CA GLY A 4 -50.14 -34.73 3.25
C GLY A 4 -49.70 -34.31 4.66
N HIS A 5 -48.41 -34.09 4.91
CA HIS A 5 -47.94 -33.50 6.18
C HIS A 5 -47.16 -32.21 5.95
N THR A 6 -47.94 -31.13 5.83
CA THR A 6 -47.52 -29.75 6.00
C THR A 6 -47.46 -29.46 7.50
N PRO A 7 -46.30 -29.11 8.09
CA PRO A 7 -46.29 -28.58 9.45
C PRO A 7 -46.99 -27.20 9.46
N PRO A 8 -47.80 -26.89 10.49
CA PRO A 8 -48.63 -25.69 10.53
C PRO A 8 -47.81 -24.41 10.75
N ASP A 9 -48.21 -23.36 10.05
CA ASP A 9 -47.99 -21.95 10.40
C ASP A 9 -48.35 -21.70 11.86
N GLU A 10 -47.38 -21.25 12.67
CA GLU A 10 -47.65 -20.69 13.98
C GLU A 10 -48.07 -19.22 13.85
N PRO A 11 -49.25 -18.81 14.36
CA PRO A 11 -49.67 -17.42 14.37
C PRO A 11 -49.01 -16.62 15.49
N GLU A 12 -48.67 -15.37 15.14
CA GLU A 12 -48.25 -14.24 15.98
C GLU A 12 -48.62 -14.33 17.47
N ARG A 13 -47.60 -14.40 18.34
CA ARG A 13 -47.70 -13.89 19.72
C ARG A 13 -47.66 -12.36 19.68
N ARG A 14 -48.85 -11.78 19.57
CA ARG A 14 -49.11 -10.34 19.74
C ARG A 14 -48.66 -9.86 21.13
N GLN A 15 -47.82 -8.82 21.11
CA GLN A 15 -47.37 -7.97 22.23
C GLN A 15 -48.55 -7.46 23.10
N PRO A 16 -48.32 -7.02 24.36
CA PRO A 16 -48.11 -5.58 24.55
C PRO A 16 -47.26 -5.18 25.77
N GLY A 17 -46.43 -4.17 25.60
CA GLY A 17 -45.72 -3.49 26.67
C GLY A 17 -45.28 -2.11 26.24
N ARG A 18 -46.26 -1.21 26.10
CA ARG A 18 -46.09 0.22 25.80
C ARG A 18 -45.29 0.89 26.92
N GLY A 19 -44.24 1.62 26.55
CA GLY A 19 -43.46 2.46 27.48
C GLY A 19 -42.75 3.58 26.73
N SER A 20 -43.49 4.66 26.49
CA SER A 20 -43.12 6.05 26.22
C SER A 20 -41.69 6.40 25.75
N LEU A 21 -41.63 7.04 24.57
CA LEU A 21 -40.76 8.21 24.37
C LEU A 21 -41.00 9.22 25.50
N LEU A 22 -39.94 9.77 26.09
CA LEU A 22 -39.78 11.14 26.65
C LEU A 22 -38.34 11.21 27.21
N LEU A 23 -37.44 12.00 26.63
CA LEU A 23 -37.10 13.38 27.04
C LEU A 23 -36.14 13.46 28.25
N GLY A 24 -34.93 13.97 28.01
CA GLY A 24 -33.95 14.36 29.04
C GLY A 24 -32.54 13.96 28.59
N GLY A 25 -31.67 14.86 28.12
CA GLY A 25 -31.31 16.12 28.75
C GLY A 25 -30.07 15.87 29.60
N GLY A 26 -28.88 16.15 29.05
CA GLY A 26 -27.63 15.90 29.76
C GLY A 26 -26.38 16.15 28.94
N LEU A 27 -26.25 17.37 28.42
CA LEU A 27 -25.00 17.93 27.95
C LEU A 27 -23.98 17.90 29.12
N VAL A 28 -22.95 17.05 29.03
CA VAL A 28 -21.78 17.15 29.92
C VAL A 28 -20.56 17.47 29.07
N LEU A 29 -20.41 18.78 28.82
CA LEU A 29 -19.13 19.40 28.51
C LEU A 29 -18.32 19.43 29.80
N VAL A 30 -17.28 18.59 29.92
CA VAL A 30 -16.29 18.74 30.99
C VAL A 30 -14.87 18.62 30.43
N LEU A 31 -14.32 19.83 30.28
CA LEU A 31 -12.95 20.26 30.58
C LEU A 31 -11.76 19.65 29.82
N LEU A 32 -11.34 20.43 28.81
CA LEU A 32 -9.95 20.83 28.52
C LEU A 32 -8.93 20.48 29.62
N ALA A 33 -8.05 19.54 29.32
CA ALA A 33 -6.67 19.56 29.78
C ALA A 33 -5.77 19.53 28.54
N ALA A 34 -5.46 20.74 28.05
CA ALA A 34 -4.32 20.94 27.17
C ALA A 34 -3.05 20.58 27.95
N VAL A 35 -2.51 19.40 27.69
CA VAL A 35 -1.12 19.08 28.04
C VAL A 35 -0.36 19.03 26.73
N GLY A 36 0.17 20.18 26.36
CA GLY A 36 1.12 20.32 25.27
C GLY A 36 2.43 19.63 25.62
N ALA A 37 2.94 18.86 24.68
CA ALA A 37 4.34 18.46 24.65
C ALA A 37 4.87 18.69 23.23
N THR A 38 4.97 19.96 22.84
CA THR A 38 5.85 20.38 21.75
C THR A 38 7.28 20.38 22.30
N ALA A 39 8.00 19.28 22.10
CA ALA A 39 9.45 19.25 22.27
C ALA A 39 10.11 19.93 21.06
N GLY A 40 10.13 21.27 21.08
CA GLY A 40 10.90 22.08 20.16
C GLY A 40 12.31 22.29 20.72
N TRP A 41 13.32 21.74 20.05
CA TRP A 41 14.72 22.08 20.26
C TRP A 41 14.97 23.52 19.77
N LEU A 42 15.28 24.41 20.71
CA LEU A 42 15.69 25.79 20.48
C LEU A 42 17.09 25.98 21.07
N LEU A 43 18.06 26.28 20.21
CA LEU A 43 19.25 27.06 20.57
C LEU A 43 19.50 28.05 19.43
N ALA A 44 18.85 29.20 19.55
CA ALA A 44 19.19 30.43 18.85
C ALA A 44 18.98 31.57 19.85
N ASP A 45 20.06 32.28 20.18
CA ASP A 45 20.11 33.37 21.17
C ASP A 45 20.44 34.68 20.44
N PRO A 46 19.55 35.69 20.53
CA PRO A 46 19.96 37.08 20.30
C PRO A 46 19.40 38.03 21.41
N VAL A 47 20.23 38.92 21.98
CA VAL A 47 20.31 40.38 21.68
C VAL A 47 21.13 41.17 22.73
N ASP A 48 21.76 42.25 22.20
CA ASP A 48 22.56 43.42 22.67
C ASP A 48 22.06 44.16 23.96
N PRO A 49 22.65 45.29 24.50
CA PRO A 49 23.55 46.33 23.90
C PRO A 49 24.56 47.11 24.82
N ALA A 50 25.48 47.92 24.24
CA ALA A 50 25.98 49.23 24.76
C ALA A 50 26.99 49.96 23.83
N VAL A 51 26.82 51.29 23.66
CA VAL A 51 27.67 52.31 22.95
C VAL A 51 28.79 52.89 23.87
N PRO A 52 29.79 53.76 23.50
CA PRO A 52 29.90 54.69 22.34
C PRO A 52 31.31 54.99 21.71
N SER A 53 31.31 55.80 20.63
CA SER A 53 32.30 56.80 20.13
C SER A 53 33.83 56.57 20.17
N ALA A 54 34.52 56.66 19.01
CA ALA A 54 35.72 57.52 18.80
C ALA A 54 36.33 57.42 17.37
N ILE A 55 36.21 58.51 16.62
CA ILE A 55 37.18 59.22 15.75
C ILE A 55 38.60 58.61 15.61
N GLY A 56 39.11 58.45 14.37
CA GLY A 56 40.55 58.43 14.07
C GLY A 56 41.02 57.61 12.85
N SER A 57 41.31 58.27 11.72
CA SER A 57 42.26 57.81 10.67
C SER A 57 43.73 57.99 11.14
N PRO A 58 44.81 57.65 10.38
CA PRO A 58 45.00 56.81 9.19
C PRO A 58 46.23 55.83 9.27
N ALA A 59 46.51 55.16 8.13
CA ALA A 59 47.81 54.62 7.66
C ALA A 59 48.24 53.22 8.18
N ALA A 60 48.74 52.28 7.37
CA ALA A 60 49.46 52.38 6.11
C ALA A 60 49.29 51.11 5.21
N ALA A 61 49.00 51.35 3.92
CA ALA A 61 49.56 50.84 2.64
C ALA A 61 50.42 49.54 2.56
N PRO A 62 50.76 49.03 1.34
CA PRO A 62 49.93 48.73 0.15
C PRO A 62 50.32 47.39 -0.59
N SER A 63 49.71 47.16 -1.76
CA SER A 63 50.18 46.34 -2.92
C SER A 63 49.66 44.89 -3.00
N THR A 64 49.28 44.28 -4.13
CA THR A 64 49.11 44.68 -5.55
C THR A 64 48.46 43.48 -6.27
N SER A 65 47.38 43.75 -7.00
CA SER A 65 47.02 43.25 -8.35
C SER A 65 47.21 41.79 -8.84
N SER A 66 46.16 41.31 -9.55
CA SER A 66 46.21 40.65 -10.88
C SER A 66 46.67 39.18 -10.97
N THR A 67 46.24 38.30 -11.88
CA THR A 67 45.26 38.29 -12.98
C THR A 67 45.05 36.83 -13.41
N ARG A 68 43.88 36.56 -13.99
CA ARG A 68 43.53 35.39 -14.82
C ARG A 68 44.52 35.20 -15.99
N ALA A 69 44.92 33.96 -16.28
CA ALA A 69 45.61 33.59 -17.52
C ALA A 69 45.09 32.26 -18.10
N THR A 70 44.69 32.37 -19.35
CA THR A 70 44.35 31.35 -20.36
C THR A 70 45.59 30.53 -20.77
N GLY A 71 45.42 29.30 -21.27
CA GLY A 71 46.48 28.60 -21.98
C GLY A 71 46.10 27.19 -22.44
N ALA A 72 46.18 26.96 -23.75
CA ALA A 72 45.63 25.82 -24.49
C ALA A 72 46.52 24.56 -24.53
N ALA A 73 45.91 23.51 -25.09
CA ALA A 73 46.34 22.14 -25.42
C ALA A 73 47.77 21.92 -25.99
N PRO A 74 48.18 20.64 -26.06
CA PRO A 74 48.92 20.12 -27.20
C PRO A 74 48.18 18.98 -27.95
N THR A 75 48.30 18.99 -29.28
CA THR A 75 47.80 18.03 -30.28
C THR A 75 48.87 17.00 -30.66
N ARG A 76 48.53 15.70 -30.83
CA ARG A 76 48.93 14.79 -31.94
C ARG A 76 48.40 13.32 -31.80
N PRO A 77 48.47 12.43 -32.83
CA PRO A 77 47.44 12.14 -33.85
C PRO A 77 46.88 10.69 -33.81
N ALA A 78 45.93 10.41 -34.72
CA ALA A 78 45.14 9.20 -34.91
C ALA A 78 45.90 7.88 -35.10
N ALA A 79 45.28 6.78 -34.62
CA ALA A 79 45.50 5.42 -35.12
C ALA A 79 44.15 4.67 -35.13
N ASP A 80 43.69 4.36 -36.34
CA ASP A 80 42.54 3.52 -36.66
C ASP A 80 42.66 2.13 -36.03
N ARG A 81 41.60 1.67 -35.34
CA ARG A 81 41.36 0.26 -35.10
C ARG A 81 39.86 -0.01 -35.18
N PRO A 82 39.36 -0.68 -36.24
CA PRO A 82 37.98 -1.12 -36.26
C PRO A 82 37.84 -2.30 -35.29
N THR A 83 37.36 -2.04 -34.08
CA THR A 83 36.80 -3.09 -33.23
C THR A 83 35.38 -3.34 -33.68
N THR A 84 35.21 -4.20 -34.69
CA THR A 84 33.93 -4.90 -34.90
C THR A 84 33.83 -6.00 -33.86
N ALA A 85 33.30 -5.68 -32.67
CA ALA A 85 32.89 -6.71 -31.75
C ALA A 85 31.69 -7.46 -32.38
N PRO A 86 31.74 -8.79 -32.57
CA PRO A 86 30.55 -9.52 -32.97
C PRO A 86 29.56 -9.47 -31.81
N THR A 87 28.46 -8.73 -32.00
CA THR A 87 27.27 -8.86 -31.18
C THR A 87 26.69 -10.26 -31.42
N SER A 88 27.20 -11.25 -30.70
CA SER A 88 26.49 -12.51 -30.48
C SER A 88 25.35 -12.21 -29.50
N ALA A 89 24.30 -11.56 -29.98
CA ALA A 89 23.00 -11.59 -29.30
C ALA A 89 22.52 -13.05 -29.37
N SER A 90 22.82 -13.81 -28.32
CA SER A 90 22.19 -15.12 -28.14
C SER A 90 20.68 -14.90 -28.13
N PRO A 91 19.89 -15.60 -28.97
CA PRO A 91 18.44 -15.52 -28.87
C PRO A 91 18.06 -16.05 -27.48
N SER A 92 17.57 -15.15 -26.62
CA SER A 92 16.98 -15.52 -25.34
C SER A 92 15.86 -16.51 -25.61
N ARG A 93 16.09 -17.80 -25.31
CA ARG A 93 15.05 -18.82 -25.44
C ARG A 93 13.86 -18.40 -24.55
N PRO A 94 12.61 -18.42 -25.06
CA PRO A 94 11.45 -18.12 -24.25
C PRO A 94 11.40 -19.16 -23.12
N SER A 95 11.71 -18.72 -21.90
CA SER A 95 11.81 -19.58 -20.72
C SER A 95 10.46 -19.65 -19.99
N GLY A 96 9.38 -19.90 -20.72
CA GLY A 96 8.03 -19.95 -20.18
C GLY A 96 7.25 -21.14 -20.71
N ASP A 97 6.81 -22.02 -19.82
CA ASP A 97 5.88 -23.11 -20.11
C ASP A 97 4.42 -22.62 -20.30
N GLN A 98 4.19 -21.31 -20.08
CA GLN A 98 2.91 -20.65 -20.30
C GLN A 98 3.10 -19.18 -20.68
N THR A 99 2.02 -18.53 -21.11
CA THR A 99 1.99 -17.10 -21.43
C THR A 99 1.07 -16.33 -20.48
N VAL A 100 1.37 -15.04 -20.32
CA VAL A 100 0.48 -14.10 -19.62
C VAL A 100 -0.83 -13.97 -20.42
N PRO A 101 -2.01 -14.18 -19.81
CA PRO A 101 -3.29 -13.97 -20.46
C PRO A 101 -3.48 -12.52 -20.88
N ASP A 102 -4.26 -12.30 -21.94
CA ASP A 102 -4.72 -10.96 -22.29
C ASP A 102 -5.94 -10.58 -21.46
N VAL A 103 -5.67 -9.86 -20.37
CA VAL A 103 -6.68 -9.37 -19.43
C VAL A 103 -6.88 -7.86 -19.55
N VAL A 104 -6.35 -7.20 -20.58
CA VAL A 104 -6.57 -5.76 -20.76
C VAL A 104 -8.02 -5.50 -21.17
N GLY A 105 -8.65 -4.52 -20.54
CA GLY A 105 -10.06 -4.17 -20.77
C GLY A 105 -11.07 -5.04 -20.02
N VAL A 106 -10.63 -6.08 -19.29
CA VAL A 106 -11.51 -6.87 -18.41
C VAL A 106 -11.55 -6.26 -17.01
N ASP A 107 -12.62 -6.53 -16.26
CA ASP A 107 -12.70 -6.16 -14.84
C ASP A 107 -11.57 -6.80 -14.03
N PHE A 108 -11.00 -6.06 -13.08
CA PHE A 108 -9.82 -6.50 -12.34
C PHE A 108 -10.04 -7.76 -11.48
N GLU A 109 -11.27 -8.02 -11.00
CA GLU A 109 -11.57 -9.23 -10.22
C GLU A 109 -11.56 -10.46 -11.14
N LYS A 110 -12.13 -10.33 -12.34
CA LYS A 110 -12.05 -11.37 -13.36
C LYS A 110 -10.61 -11.60 -13.82
N ALA A 111 -9.83 -10.53 -13.98
CA ALA A 111 -8.41 -10.65 -14.31
C ALA A 111 -7.62 -11.41 -13.24
N ARG A 112 -7.91 -11.14 -11.95
CA ARG A 112 -7.34 -11.88 -10.82
C ARG A 112 -7.65 -13.37 -10.93
N ASP A 113 -8.92 -13.71 -11.13
CA ASP A 113 -9.36 -15.11 -11.17
C ASP A 113 -8.70 -15.85 -12.34
N GLU A 114 -8.59 -15.22 -13.52
CA GLU A 114 -7.91 -15.83 -14.67
C GLU A 114 -6.40 -16.03 -14.44
N LEU A 115 -5.74 -15.13 -13.72
CA LEU A 115 -4.33 -15.31 -13.33
C LEU A 115 -4.17 -16.43 -12.31
N ARG A 116 -5.09 -16.53 -11.33
CA ARG A 116 -5.13 -17.61 -10.33
C ARG A 116 -5.31 -18.98 -10.98
N ASP A 117 -6.26 -19.11 -11.90
CA ASP A 117 -6.55 -20.38 -12.56
C ASP A 117 -5.35 -20.88 -13.39
N ARG A 118 -4.52 -19.94 -13.88
CA ARG A 118 -3.23 -20.23 -14.55
C ARG A 118 -2.06 -20.41 -13.59
N LYS A 119 -2.29 -20.42 -12.27
CA LYS A 119 -1.26 -20.54 -11.22
C LYS A 119 -0.15 -19.50 -11.35
N LEU A 120 -0.51 -18.30 -11.81
CA LEU A 120 0.36 -17.13 -11.81
C LEU A 120 0.14 -16.37 -10.51
N GLY A 121 1.18 -15.70 -10.02
CA GLY A 121 1.01 -14.69 -8.99
C GLY A 121 0.44 -13.40 -9.61
N TRP A 122 -0.21 -12.58 -8.80
CA TRP A 122 -0.70 -11.27 -9.25
C TRP A 122 -0.47 -10.20 -8.18
N ARG A 123 -0.36 -8.96 -8.65
CA ARG A 123 -0.40 -7.76 -7.80
C ARG A 123 -1.23 -6.70 -8.50
N LEU A 124 -2.35 -6.33 -7.88
CA LEU A 124 -3.19 -5.23 -8.36
C LEU A 124 -2.54 -3.89 -8.00
N VAL A 125 -2.49 -2.97 -8.96
CA VAL A 125 -2.03 -1.60 -8.79
C VAL A 125 -3.17 -0.68 -9.22
N PHE A 126 -3.82 -0.06 -8.26
CA PHE A 126 -4.96 0.81 -8.53
C PHE A 126 -4.53 2.21 -8.94
N GLY A 127 -5.20 2.77 -9.94
CA GLY A 127 -4.97 4.10 -10.47
C GLY A 127 -5.83 5.16 -9.77
N THR A 128 -5.86 6.36 -10.35
CA THR A 128 -6.65 7.51 -9.88
C THR A 128 -7.75 7.91 -10.86
N GLY A 129 -7.94 7.15 -11.94
CA GLY A 129 -8.96 7.41 -12.94
C GLY A 129 -10.36 6.97 -12.48
N SER A 130 -11.23 6.76 -13.46
CA SER A 130 -12.56 6.20 -13.26
C SER A 130 -12.65 4.88 -14.03
N GLY A 131 -13.04 3.80 -13.35
CA GLY A 131 -13.20 2.50 -13.98
C GLY A 131 -12.67 1.37 -13.12
N ARG A 132 -13.04 0.15 -13.48
CA ARG A 132 -12.60 -1.09 -12.83
C ARG A 132 -11.85 -2.00 -13.80
N GLU A 133 -11.74 -1.61 -15.07
CA GLU A 133 -10.97 -2.38 -16.03
C GLU A 133 -9.46 -2.29 -15.79
N VAL A 134 -8.78 -3.36 -16.19
CA VAL A 134 -7.34 -3.40 -16.31
C VAL A 134 -6.91 -2.61 -17.54
N VAL A 135 -6.02 -1.63 -17.35
CA VAL A 135 -5.48 -0.81 -18.44
C VAL A 135 -4.15 -1.33 -18.97
N ARG A 136 -3.42 -2.09 -18.15
CA ARG A 136 -2.09 -2.59 -18.49
C ARG A 136 -1.70 -3.75 -17.57
N THR A 137 -0.87 -4.66 -18.09
CA THR A 137 -0.16 -5.65 -17.27
C THR A 137 1.35 -5.55 -17.45
N SER A 138 2.09 -6.02 -16.45
CA SER A 138 3.54 -6.20 -16.50
C SER A 138 3.91 -7.52 -15.81
N PRO A 139 4.39 -8.54 -16.54
CA PRO A 139 4.72 -8.56 -17.97
C PRO A 139 3.51 -8.32 -18.90
N ALA A 140 3.78 -7.90 -20.13
CA ALA A 140 2.74 -7.60 -21.11
C ALA A 140 1.96 -8.87 -21.51
N PRO A 141 0.72 -8.74 -22.03
CA PRO A 141 -0.04 -9.87 -22.54
C PRO A 141 0.77 -10.70 -23.54
N ASN A 142 0.52 -12.01 -23.58
CA ASN A 142 1.20 -12.97 -24.45
C ASN A 142 2.72 -13.13 -24.21
N THR A 143 3.28 -12.49 -23.17
CA THR A 143 4.68 -12.70 -22.78
C THR A 143 4.86 -14.10 -22.20
N PRO A 144 5.88 -14.88 -22.61
CA PRO A 144 6.19 -16.18 -22.01
C PRO A 144 6.68 -16.00 -20.57
N VAL A 145 6.08 -16.73 -19.64
CA VAL A 145 6.39 -16.69 -18.20
C VAL A 145 6.37 -18.11 -17.61
N THR A 146 7.10 -18.29 -16.50
CA THR A 146 7.05 -19.54 -15.73
C THR A 146 5.89 -19.49 -14.72
N ARG A 147 5.39 -20.64 -14.27
CA ARG A 147 4.45 -20.73 -13.14
C ARG A 147 4.99 -19.99 -11.91
N GLY A 148 4.10 -19.39 -11.13
CA GLY A 148 4.47 -18.58 -9.96
C GLY A 148 5.05 -17.19 -10.29
N THR A 149 5.24 -16.84 -11.57
CA THR A 149 5.59 -15.46 -11.95
C THR A 149 4.49 -14.51 -11.49
N THR A 150 4.86 -13.41 -10.83
CA THR A 150 3.91 -12.38 -10.40
C THR A 150 3.66 -11.37 -11.51
N VAL A 151 2.42 -11.27 -11.95
CA VAL A 151 1.96 -10.28 -12.94
C VAL A 151 1.42 -9.04 -12.20
N GLN A 152 2.00 -7.89 -12.46
CA GLN A 152 1.44 -6.61 -12.01
C GLN A 152 0.30 -6.21 -12.94
N VAL A 153 -0.86 -5.95 -12.38
CA VAL A 153 -2.09 -5.61 -13.10
C VAL A 153 -2.48 -4.19 -12.70
N TYR A 154 -2.46 -3.28 -13.66
CA TYR A 154 -2.77 -1.87 -13.45
C TYR A 154 -4.25 -1.63 -13.76
N VAL A 155 -4.99 -1.11 -12.78
CA VAL A 155 -6.43 -0.85 -12.87
C VAL A 155 -6.68 0.63 -13.12
N ALA A 156 -7.68 0.97 -13.92
CA ALA A 156 -7.99 2.36 -14.29
C ALA A 156 -8.28 3.25 -13.08
N GLY A 157 -9.15 2.79 -12.18
CA GLY A 157 -9.64 3.55 -11.04
C GLY A 157 -9.04 3.16 -9.69
N PRO A 158 -9.51 3.79 -8.61
CA PRO A 158 -9.04 3.56 -7.25
C PRO A 158 -9.44 2.18 -6.73
N ALA A 159 -8.74 1.73 -5.69
CA ALA A 159 -9.10 0.53 -4.95
C ALA A 159 -10.52 0.64 -4.39
N PRO A 160 -11.44 -0.29 -4.72
CA PRO A 160 -12.78 -0.24 -4.18
C PRO A 160 -12.79 -0.53 -2.69
N GLU A 161 -13.82 -0.04 -2.00
CA GLU A 161 -14.03 -0.28 -0.58
C GLU A 161 -14.64 -1.66 -0.34
N VAL A 162 -14.15 -2.34 0.68
CA VAL A 162 -14.60 -3.65 1.15
C VAL A 162 -14.73 -3.62 2.67
N LYS A 163 -15.48 -4.57 3.22
CA LYS A 163 -15.55 -4.75 4.67
C LYS A 163 -14.50 -5.78 5.09
N VAL A 164 -13.85 -5.52 6.20
CA VAL A 164 -12.98 -6.51 6.85
C VAL A 164 -13.87 -7.64 7.39
N PRO A 165 -13.59 -8.92 7.06
CA PRO A 165 -14.32 -10.04 7.63
C PRO A 165 -14.04 -10.19 9.14
N ASP A 166 -14.82 -11.05 9.78
CA ASP A 166 -14.66 -11.42 11.18
C ASP A 166 -13.87 -12.72 11.23
N LEU A 167 -12.65 -12.66 11.76
CA LEU A 167 -11.69 -13.76 11.78
C LEU A 167 -11.51 -14.35 13.18
N ASP A 168 -12.25 -13.86 14.19
CA ASP A 168 -12.12 -14.35 15.57
C ASP A 168 -12.37 -15.86 15.64
N ASP A 169 -11.55 -16.56 16.42
CA ASP A 169 -11.57 -18.01 16.59
C ASP A 169 -11.34 -18.85 15.30
N GLU A 170 -10.95 -18.24 14.17
CA GLU A 170 -10.57 -18.97 12.96
C GLU A 170 -9.15 -19.56 13.02
N ASP A 171 -8.90 -20.61 12.22
CA ASP A 171 -7.56 -21.16 12.05
C ASP A 171 -6.67 -20.19 11.24
N CYS A 172 -5.50 -19.86 11.79
CA CYS A 172 -4.61 -18.89 11.15
C CYS A 172 -4.06 -19.33 9.79
N ALA A 173 -4.10 -20.61 9.44
CA ALA A 173 -3.70 -21.10 8.12
C ALA A 173 -4.73 -20.74 7.04
N ASP A 174 -6.01 -20.66 7.38
CA ASP A 174 -7.12 -20.43 6.44
C ASP A 174 -7.37 -18.94 6.18
N VAL A 175 -7.06 -18.09 7.16
CA VAL A 175 -7.23 -16.62 7.11
C VAL A 175 -6.64 -15.98 5.84
N ALA A 176 -5.54 -16.52 5.30
CA ALA A 176 -4.92 -15.96 4.10
C ALA A 176 -5.77 -16.15 2.85
N GLU A 177 -6.54 -17.24 2.76
CA GLU A 177 -7.49 -17.49 1.70
C GLU A 177 -8.68 -16.54 1.85
N GLU A 178 -9.31 -16.51 3.03
CA GLU A 178 -10.49 -15.70 3.29
C GLU A 178 -10.25 -14.20 3.03
N LEU A 179 -9.15 -13.64 3.56
CA LEU A 179 -8.78 -12.25 3.28
C LEU A 179 -8.47 -12.02 1.79
N GLY A 180 -7.82 -12.99 1.13
CA GLY A 180 -7.51 -12.93 -0.29
C GLY A 180 -8.74 -12.89 -1.18
N GLU A 181 -9.81 -13.60 -0.83
CA GLU A 181 -11.09 -13.57 -1.54
C GLU A 181 -11.73 -12.17 -1.48
N ARG A 182 -11.60 -11.49 -0.34
CA ARG A 182 -12.05 -10.10 -0.13
C ARG A 182 -11.10 -9.04 -0.70
N GLY A 183 -9.96 -9.45 -1.27
CA GLY A 183 -8.96 -8.53 -1.81
C GLY A 183 -8.12 -7.82 -0.76
N LEU A 184 -8.06 -8.35 0.46
CA LEU A 184 -7.27 -7.86 1.58
C LEU A 184 -5.97 -8.66 1.73
N TYR A 185 -4.95 -8.07 2.34
CA TYR A 185 -3.66 -8.74 2.55
C TYR A 185 -3.45 -9.13 4.02
N PRO A 186 -3.26 -10.42 4.32
CA PRO A 186 -2.96 -10.82 5.69
C PRO A 186 -1.54 -10.41 6.11
N ARG A 187 -1.40 -9.95 7.34
CA ARG A 187 -0.12 -9.67 8.03
C ARG A 187 -0.10 -10.42 9.34
N TYR A 188 0.91 -11.26 9.55
CA TYR A 188 1.01 -12.12 10.73
C TYR A 188 2.20 -11.72 11.61
N PRO A 189 2.04 -10.73 12.51
CA PRO A 189 3.11 -10.32 13.42
C PRO A 189 3.56 -11.43 14.39
N THR A 190 2.67 -12.34 14.79
CA THR A 190 2.97 -13.42 15.74
C THR A 190 3.18 -14.80 15.09
N GLY A 191 3.15 -14.88 13.76
CA GLY A 191 3.20 -16.14 13.01
C GLY A 191 1.82 -16.62 12.54
N ARG A 192 1.77 -17.78 11.88
CA ARG A 192 0.57 -18.32 11.19
C ARG A 192 0.03 -19.60 11.83
N VAL A 193 0.35 -19.85 13.11
CA VAL A 193 0.05 -21.12 13.78
C VAL A 193 -0.91 -20.86 14.94
N GLY A 194 -1.90 -21.73 15.07
CA GLY A 194 -2.95 -21.64 16.08
C GLY A 194 -4.16 -20.87 15.57
N THR A 195 -4.89 -20.30 16.52
CA THR A 195 -6.16 -19.63 16.26
C THR A 195 -5.99 -18.11 16.31
N VAL A 196 -6.77 -17.39 15.52
CA VAL A 196 -6.84 -15.93 15.57
C VAL A 196 -7.40 -15.51 16.93
N SER A 197 -6.66 -14.65 17.62
CA SER A 197 -7.09 -14.06 18.89
C SER A 197 -7.28 -12.55 18.83
N ALA A 198 -6.83 -11.92 17.74
CA ALA A 198 -7.11 -10.52 17.44
C ALA A 198 -6.84 -10.21 15.96
N GLN A 199 -7.61 -9.26 15.43
CA GLN A 199 -7.38 -8.65 14.14
C GLN A 199 -7.38 -7.11 14.21
N ASP A 200 -6.64 -6.48 13.31
CA ASP A 200 -6.65 -5.03 13.10
C ASP A 200 -6.54 -4.71 11.59
N PRO A 201 -7.52 -4.02 10.98
CA PRO A 201 -8.71 -3.41 11.58
C PRO A 201 -9.74 -4.42 12.13
N PRO A 202 -10.62 -4.00 13.06
CA PRO A 202 -11.64 -4.89 13.62
C PRO A 202 -12.69 -5.27 12.58
N ALA A 203 -13.37 -6.39 12.83
CA ALA A 203 -14.41 -6.93 11.96
C ALA A 203 -15.47 -5.87 11.57
N GLY A 204 -15.90 -5.91 10.31
CA GLY A 204 -16.90 -5.00 9.76
C GLY A 204 -16.39 -3.59 9.44
N SER A 205 -15.14 -3.25 9.77
CA SER A 205 -14.53 -1.97 9.41
C SER A 205 -14.45 -1.78 7.90
N ALA A 206 -14.49 -0.53 7.45
CA ALA A 206 -14.23 -0.19 6.06
C ALA A 206 -12.73 -0.27 5.77
N ALA A 207 -12.37 -1.04 4.75
CA ALA A 207 -11.03 -1.15 4.18
C ALA A 207 -11.12 -1.00 2.67
N ARG A 208 -9.97 -0.98 2.00
CA ARG A 208 -9.87 -0.98 0.54
C ARG A 208 -9.13 -2.22 0.07
N TRP A 209 -9.36 -2.58 -1.19
CA TRP A 209 -8.53 -3.60 -1.82
C TRP A 209 -7.04 -3.26 -1.69
N ASN A 210 -6.25 -4.30 -1.48
CA ASN A 210 -4.83 -4.26 -1.12
C ASN A 210 -4.51 -3.72 0.28
N ASP A 211 -5.49 -3.37 1.11
CA ASP A 211 -5.19 -2.97 2.49
C ASP A 211 -4.73 -4.18 3.30
N PRO A 212 -3.74 -3.99 4.20
CA PRO A 212 -3.32 -5.04 5.10
C PRO A 212 -4.30 -5.19 6.27
N VAL A 213 -4.52 -6.43 6.68
CA VAL A 213 -5.17 -6.79 7.94
C VAL A 213 -4.13 -7.52 8.79
N SER A 214 -3.79 -6.96 9.94
CA SER A 214 -2.92 -7.58 10.93
C SER A 214 -3.70 -8.62 11.72
N VAL A 215 -3.15 -9.82 11.82
CA VAL A 215 -3.78 -10.99 12.45
C VAL A 215 -2.83 -11.56 13.47
N THR A 216 -3.27 -11.53 14.73
CA THR A 216 -2.53 -12.11 15.86
C THR A 216 -3.01 -13.53 16.07
N CYS A 217 -2.10 -14.47 15.90
CA CYS A 217 -2.31 -15.89 16.15
C CYS A 217 -1.77 -16.28 17.52
N THR A 218 -2.52 -17.10 18.23
CA THR A 218 -2.13 -17.71 19.50
C THR A 218 -2.13 -19.22 19.35
N PRO A 219 -1.02 -19.92 19.63
CA PRO A 219 -1.01 -21.37 19.63
C PRO A 219 -1.95 -21.89 20.72
N GLU A 220 -2.68 -22.97 20.44
CA GLU A 220 -3.49 -23.64 21.46
C GLU A 220 -2.59 -24.07 22.63
N GLN A 221 -2.94 -23.65 23.84
CA GLN A 221 -2.22 -24.06 25.04
C GLN A 221 -2.66 -25.47 25.40
N GLY A 222 -1.77 -26.44 25.15
CA GLY A 222 -1.97 -27.86 25.50
C GLY A 222 -1.87 -28.15 26.99
#